data_AF-A0A8S0PRJ3-F1
#
_entry.id   AF-A0A8S0PRJ3-F1
#
_cell.length_a   1.000
_cell.length_b   1.000
_cell.length_c   1.000
_cell.angle_alpha   90.00
_cell.angle_beta   90.00
_cell.angle_gamma   90.00
#
_symmetry.space_group_name_H-M   'P 1'
#
loop_
_entity.id
_entity.type
_entity.pdbx_description
1 polymer ?
#
loop_
_entity_poly.entity_id
_entity_poly.type
_entity_poly.pdbx_seq_one_letter_code
_entity_poly.pdbx_strand_id
1 'polypeptide(L)'
;MADVDPEKKVGEEEETIKGGEILFCGTTAWDAVGRRKVPAEWNLNSPTRLRPLMGVDIRFVASGCVSCHCVALDVEGRCYTWGRNEAC
;
A
#
# COMPACT_ATOMS: atom_id res chain seq x y z
N MET A 1 14.08 -20.39 52.95
CA MET A 1 13.85 -18.98 52.56
C MET A 1 13.95 -18.95 51.06
N ALA A 2 12.84 -18.63 50.40
CA ALA A 2 12.76 -18.52 48.95
C ALA A 2 13.28 -17.15 48.55
N ASP A 3 14.39 -17.10 47.83
CA ASP A 3 14.83 -15.89 47.15
C ASP A 3 14.08 -15.82 45.81
N VAL A 4 12.96 -15.09 45.84
CA VAL A 4 12.22 -14.70 44.64
C VAL A 4 12.96 -13.52 44.04
N ASP A 5 13.61 -13.76 42.90
CA ASP A 5 14.22 -12.74 42.06
C ASP A 5 13.12 -11.80 41.51
N PRO A 6 13.14 -10.49 41.85
CA PRO A 6 12.06 -9.59 41.49
C PRO A 6 12.22 -9.11 40.04
N GLU A 7 11.16 -9.33 39.26
CA GLU A 7 10.76 -8.50 38.12
C GLU A 7 11.80 -8.32 37.01
N LYS A 8 11.96 -9.34 36.18
CA LYS A 8 12.30 -9.13 34.77
C LYS A 8 11.09 -8.46 34.09
N LYS A 9 10.99 -7.12 34.17
CA LYS A 9 10.12 -6.35 33.27
C LYS A 9 10.62 -6.56 31.84
N VAL A 10 10.02 -7.53 31.16
CA VAL A 10 10.05 -7.59 29.70
C VAL A 10 9.28 -6.37 29.25
N GLY A 11 10.01 -5.28 28.98
CA GLY A 11 9.45 -4.20 28.19
C GLY A 11 9.06 -4.81 26.86
N GLU A 12 7.77 -4.80 26.55
CA GLU A 12 7.31 -5.03 25.20
C GLU A 12 7.95 -3.91 24.37
N GLU A 13 9.05 -4.23 23.68
CA GLU A 13 9.57 -3.37 22.63
C GLU A 13 8.44 -3.31 21.59
N GLU A 14 7.69 -2.21 21.54
CA GLU A 14 6.78 -1.96 20.44
C GLU A 14 7.60 -2.11 19.16
N GLU A 15 7.35 -3.19 18.41
CA GLU A 15 7.98 -3.39 17.12
C GLU A 15 7.66 -2.17 16.27
N THR A 16 8.67 -1.34 16.01
CA THR A 16 8.52 -0.19 15.12
C THR A 16 8.24 -0.74 13.73
N ILE A 17 6.97 -0.73 13.32
CA ILE A 17 6.58 -1.18 11.99
C ILE A 17 7.18 -0.21 10.98
N LYS A 18 8.13 -0.68 10.18
CA LYS A 18 8.78 0.13 9.13
C LYS A 18 7.89 0.17 7.90
N GLY A 19 7.53 1.37 7.45
CA GLY A 19 6.91 1.60 6.16
C GLY A 19 7.94 2.00 5.10
N GLY A 20 7.46 2.12 3.87
CA GLY A 20 8.23 2.60 2.75
C GLY A 20 7.41 3.50 1.83
N GLU A 21 8.06 3.97 0.78
CA GLU A 21 7.42 4.80 -0.23
C GLU A 21 6.69 3.96 -1.28
N ILE A 22 5.56 4.47 -1.76
CA ILE A 22 4.81 3.86 -2.84
C ILE A 22 5.10 4.47 -4.22
N LEU A 23 5.40 3.58 -5.16
CA LEU A 23 5.49 3.88 -6.59
C LEU A 23 4.41 3.09 -7.34
N PHE A 24 4.00 3.63 -8.48
CA PHE A 24 3.02 2.99 -9.36
C PHE A 24 3.48 3.08 -10.81
N CYS A 25 3.21 2.03 -11.59
CA CYS A 25 3.47 1.97 -13.02
C CYS A 25 2.42 1.10 -13.73
N GLY A 26 2.37 1.19 -15.05
CA GLY A 26 1.34 0.54 -15.87
C GLY A 26 0.20 1.51 -16.23
N THR A 27 -0.96 0.95 -16.54
CA THR A 27 -2.07 1.77 -17.05
C THR A 27 -2.77 2.56 -15.94
N THR A 28 -3.17 3.79 -16.27
CA THR A 28 -4.00 4.65 -15.41
C THR A 28 -5.39 4.90 -16.00
N ALA A 29 -5.69 4.28 -17.15
CA ALA A 29 -6.99 4.38 -17.82
C ALA A 29 -7.96 3.33 -17.25
N TRP A 30 -8.36 3.53 -15.99
CA TRP A 30 -9.07 2.54 -15.18
C TRP A 30 -10.41 2.08 -15.78
N ASP A 31 -11.10 2.99 -16.46
CA ASP A 31 -12.39 2.78 -17.10
C ASP A 31 -12.28 2.06 -18.46
N ALA A 32 -11.08 2.05 -19.05
CA ALA A 32 -10.83 1.59 -20.41
C ALA A 32 -10.14 0.23 -20.48
N VAL A 33 -9.22 -0.04 -19.55
CA VAL A 33 -8.42 -1.27 -19.55
C VAL A 33 -9.31 -2.52 -19.46
N GLY A 34 -9.06 -3.48 -20.35
CA GLY A 34 -9.86 -4.70 -20.49
C GLY A 34 -11.23 -4.52 -21.16
N ARG A 35 -11.59 -3.30 -21.58
CA ARG A 35 -12.87 -3.00 -22.26
C ARG A 35 -12.70 -2.45 -23.67
N ARG A 36 -11.73 -1.56 -23.84
CA ARG A 36 -11.39 -0.93 -25.12
C ARG A 36 -9.89 -0.77 -25.26
N LYS A 37 -9.43 -0.45 -26.47
CA LYS A 37 -8.01 -0.19 -26.72
C LYS A 37 -7.58 1.06 -25.94
N VAL A 38 -6.57 0.90 -25.09
CA VAL A 38 -5.94 2.01 -24.35
C VAL A 38 -4.68 2.41 -25.10
N PRO A 39 -4.50 3.70 -25.42
CA PRO A 39 -3.26 4.19 -26.02
C PRO A 39 -2.08 3.98 -25.04
N ALA A 40 -0.95 3.46 -25.54
CA ALA A 40 0.21 3.12 -24.71
C ALA A 40 0.84 4.35 -24.04
N GLU A 41 0.67 5.53 -24.63
CA GLU A 41 1.10 6.82 -24.12
C GLU A 41 0.44 7.22 -22.79
N TRP A 42 -0.67 6.59 -22.40
CA TRP A 42 -1.34 6.84 -21.11
C TRP A 42 -0.82 5.94 -19.99
N ASN A 43 0.08 5.02 -20.32
CA ASN A 43 0.71 4.15 -19.34
C ASN A 43 1.95 4.82 -18.74
N LEU A 44 2.13 4.61 -17.45
CA LEU A 44 3.35 4.94 -16.74
C LEU A 44 4.39 3.84 -17.04
N ASN A 45 5.29 4.12 -17.97
CA ASN A 45 6.29 3.16 -18.45
C ASN A 45 7.43 2.90 -17.46
N SER A 46 7.50 3.67 -16.37
CA SER A 46 8.46 3.50 -15.28
C SER A 46 7.78 3.73 -13.93
N PRO A 47 8.30 3.11 -12.85
CA PRO A 47 7.84 3.36 -11.49
C PRO A 47 7.80 4.87 -11.20
N THR A 48 6.61 5.39 -10.95
CA THR A 48 6.37 6.81 -10.70
C THR A 48 5.83 6.97 -9.29
N ARG A 49 6.44 7.88 -8.54
CA ARG A 49 6.02 8.21 -7.17
C ARG A 49 4.60 8.76 -7.14
N LEU A 50 3.74 8.18 -6.30
CA LEU A 50 2.38 8.69 -6.11
C LEU A 50 2.41 9.91 -5.19
N ARG A 51 2.37 11.10 -5.78
CA ARG A 51 2.41 12.39 -5.05
C ARG A 51 1.42 12.49 -3.88
N PRO A 52 0.16 12.01 -3.97
CA PRO A 52 -0.79 12.11 -2.86
C PRO A 52 -0.41 11.30 -1.62
N LEU A 53 0.49 10.30 -1.75
CA LEU A 53 0.92 9.42 -0.67
C LEU A 53 2.38 9.66 -0.26
N MET A 54 2.99 10.78 -0.68
CA MET A 54 4.31 11.16 -0.21
C MET A 54 4.28 11.44 1.29
N GLY A 55 5.24 10.87 2.03
CA GLY A 55 5.29 10.97 3.49
C GLY A 55 4.31 10.05 4.22
N VAL A 56 3.57 9.19 3.50
CA VAL A 56 2.79 8.11 4.10
C VAL A 56 3.66 6.85 4.12
N ASP A 57 3.92 6.33 5.30
CA ASP A 57 4.70 5.10 5.50
C ASP A 57 3.85 3.87 5.16
N ILE A 58 3.97 3.37 3.93
CA ILE A 58 3.21 2.22 3.44
C ILE A 58 3.90 0.92 3.84
N ARG A 59 3.17 0.03 4.53
CA ARG A 59 3.68 -1.29 4.97
C ARG A 59 3.23 -2.43 4.07
N PHE A 60 2.13 -2.27 3.33
CA PHE A 60 1.58 -3.33 2.49
C PHE A 60 0.79 -2.75 1.32
N VAL A 61 0.87 -3.41 0.16
CA VAL A 61 0.10 -3.07 -1.04
C VAL A 61 -0.53 -4.34 -1.60
N ALA A 62 -1.82 -4.28 -1.89
CA ALA A 62 -2.58 -5.34 -2.52
C ALA A 62 -3.14 -4.90 -3.89
N SER A 63 -3.04 -5.79 -4.86
CA SER A 63 -3.66 -5.69 -6.18
C SER A 63 -3.88 -7.11 -6.72
N GLY A 64 -4.58 -7.24 -7.85
CA GLY A 64 -4.84 -8.54 -8.48
C GLY A 64 -4.71 -8.46 -9.99
N CYS A 65 -4.33 -9.57 -10.64
CA CYS A 65 -4.16 -9.64 -12.10
C CYS A 65 -5.45 -9.42 -12.90
N VAL A 66 -6.61 -9.62 -12.26
CA VAL A 66 -7.95 -9.33 -12.80
C VAL A 66 -8.57 -8.06 -12.22
N SER A 67 -7.85 -7.37 -11.34
CA SER A 67 -8.28 -6.12 -10.73
C SER A 67 -7.85 -4.93 -11.59
N CYS A 68 -8.58 -3.81 -11.43
CA CYS A 68 -8.19 -2.51 -11.93
C CYS A 68 -8.16 -1.46 -10.80
N HIS A 69 -7.89 -1.92 -9.58
CA HIS A 69 -7.70 -1.07 -8.42
C HIS A 69 -6.60 -1.64 -7.55
N CYS A 70 -6.03 -0.78 -6.71
CA CYS A 70 -5.02 -1.13 -5.73
C CYS A 70 -5.46 -0.60 -4.35
N VAL A 71 -4.99 -1.28 -3.32
CA VAL A 71 -5.18 -0.89 -1.92
C VAL A 71 -3.80 -0.83 -1.26
N ALA A 72 -3.50 0.25 -0.56
CA ALA A 72 -2.30 0.39 0.25
C ALA A 72 -2.67 0.58 1.71
N LEU A 73 -1.93 -0.10 2.60
CA LEU A 73 -2.07 -0.03 4.05
C LEU A 73 -0.83 0.66 4.63
N ASP A 74 -1.04 1.70 5.43
CA ASP A 74 0.05 2.38 6.14
C ASP A 74 0.34 1.75 7.52
N VAL A 75 1.43 2.20 8.13
CA VAL A 75 1.86 1.75 9.47
C VAL A 75 0.85 2.07 10.58
N GLU A 76 0.01 3.10 10.39
CA GLU A 76 -1.06 3.51 11.32
C GLU A 76 -2.35 2.71 11.12
N GLY A 77 -2.42 1.83 10.12
CA GLY A 77 -3.59 1.02 9.81
C GLY A 77 -4.62 1.71 8.91
N ARG A 78 -4.29 2.84 8.29
CA ARG A 78 -5.16 3.52 7.32
C ARG A 78 -5.02 2.88 5.94
N CYS A 79 -6.15 2.73 5.26
CA CYS A 79 -6.22 2.20 3.91
C CYS A 79 -6.42 3.32 2.88
N TYR A 80 -5.66 3.25 1.79
CA TYR A 80 -5.76 4.13 0.63
C TYR A 80 -6.09 3.28 -0.58
N THR A 81 -7.00 3.76 -1.42
CA THR A 81 -7.43 3.03 -2.62
C THR A 81 -7.39 3.93 -3.83
N TRP A 82 -7.06 3.36 -4.99
CA TRP A 82 -7.15 4.03 -6.27
C TRP A 82 -7.44 3.03 -7.38
N GLY A 83 -8.02 3.53 -8.47
CA GLY A 83 -8.40 2.73 -9.63
C GLY A 83 -9.91 2.71 -9.87
N ARG A 84 -10.38 1.68 -10.57
CA ARG A 84 -11.77 1.53 -10.97
C ARG A 84 -12.68 1.28 -9.76
N ASN A 85 -13.68 2.14 -9.59
CA ASN A 85 -14.68 2.09 -8.52
C ASN A 85 -16.10 2.26 -9.10
N GLU A 86 -16.56 1.25 -9.83
CA GLU A 86 -17.89 1.29 -10.43
C GLU A 86 -18.93 0.75 -9.46
N ALA A 87 -20.07 1.44 -9.38
CA ALA A 87 -21.26 0.88 -8.79
C ALA A 87 -21.81 -0.21 -9.72
N CYS A 88 -22.23 -1.34 -9.13
CA CYS A 88 -22.91 -2.42 -9.84
C CYS A 88 -24.20 -1.95 -10.50
#